data_AF-A0A928QF05-F1
#
_entry.id   AF-A0A928QF05-F1
#
_cell.length_a   1.000
_cell.length_b   1.000
_cell.length_c   1.000
_cell.angle_alpha   90.00
_cell.angle_beta   90.00
_cell.angle_gamma   90.00
#
_symmetry.space_group_name_H-M   'P 1'
#
loop_
_entity.id
_entity.type
_entity.pdbx_description
1 polymer ?
#
loop_
_entity_poly.entity_id
_entity_poly.type
_entity_poly.pdbx_seq_one_letter_code
_entity_poly.pdbx_strand_id
1 'polypeptide(L)' 'MAIACIILLVVLQSDCAEKEADLVKLNEKISILEGENEEIQRKLNDMDDNDISSYMEQVALEEQGYAYPDERRFYDTSRD' A
#
# COMPACT_ATOMS: atom_id res chain seq x y z
N MET A 1 -8.38 -44.83 -21.21
CA MET A 1 -8.36 -44.39 -19.80
C MET A 1 -6.96 -44.09 -19.28
N ALA A 2 -5.98 -45.01 -19.37
CA ALA A 2 -4.63 -44.77 -18.86
C ALA A 2 -3.91 -43.53 -19.43
N ILE A 3 -4.06 -43.27 -20.73
CA ILE A 3 -3.41 -42.12 -21.40
C ILE A 3 -3.96 -40.77 -20.87
N ALA A 4 -5.26 -40.68 -20.61
CA ALA A 4 -5.88 -39.47 -20.07
C ALA A 4 -5.40 -39.17 -18.63
N CYS A 5 -5.19 -40.21 -17.82
CA CYS A 5 -4.64 -40.06 -16.47
C CYS A 5 -3.19 -39.53 -16.49
N ILE A 6 -2.38 -39.98 -17.46
CA ILE A 6 -0.99 -39.51 -17.59
C ILE A 6 -0.96 -38.02 -17.98
N ILE A 7 -1.83 -37.59 -18.89
CA ILE A 7 -1.94 -36.17 -19.28
C ILE A 7 -2.35 -35.32 -18.07
N LEU A 8 -3.36 -35.75 -17.30
CA LEU A 8 -3.79 -35.06 -16.08
C LEU A 8 -2.67 -34.95 -15.04
N LEU A 9 -1.87 -36.00 -14.85
CA LEU A 9 -0.75 -35.98 -13.92
C LEU A 9 0.31 -34.94 -14.31
N VAL A 10 0.63 -34.83 -15.59
CA VAL A 10 1.60 -33.83 -16.08
C VAL A 10 1.07 -32.41 -15.91
N VAL A 11 -0.21 -32.17 -16.21
CA VAL A 11 -0.84 -30.85 -15.99
C VAL A 11 -0.84 -30.49 -14.50
N LEU A 12 -1.23 -31.42 -13.61
CA LEU A 12 -1.21 -31.21 -12.17
C LEU A 12 0.20 -30.88 -11.64
N GLN A 13 1.24 -31.53 -12.17
CA GLN A 13 2.62 -31.23 -11.79
C GLN A 13 3.03 -29.82 -12.25
N SER A 14 2.64 -29.42 -13.45
CA SER A 14 2.88 -28.07 -13.96
C SER A 14 2.16 -27.02 -13.10
N ASP A 15 0.88 -27.25 -12.79
CA ASP A 15 0.08 -26.33 -11.96
C ASP A 15 0.64 -26.20 -10.54
N CYS A 16 1.14 -27.30 -9.95
CA CYS A 16 1.79 -27.26 -8.65
C CYS A 16 3.09 -26.45 -8.69
N ALA A 17 3.93 -26.65 -9.72
CA ALA A 17 5.17 -25.91 -9.87
C ALA A 17 4.94 -24.41 -10.10
N GLU A 18 3.91 -24.04 -10.88
CA GLU A 18 3.52 -22.66 -11.10
C GLU A 18 3.05 -22.00 -9.81
N LYS A 19 2.18 -22.67 -9.05
CA LYS A 19 1.70 -22.16 -7.76
C LYS A 19 2.81 -22.02 -6.73
N GLU A 20 3.77 -22.94 -6.70
CA GLU A 20 4.94 -22.84 -5.82
C GLU A 20 5.81 -21.62 -6.19
N ALA A 21 6.04 -21.38 -7.49
CA ALA A 21 6.75 -20.19 -7.95
C ALA A 21 6.00 -18.89 -7.60
N ASP A 22 4.67 -18.89 -7.70
CA ASP A 22 3.86 -17.73 -7.33
C ASP A 22 3.84 -17.49 -5.83
N LEU A 23 3.84 -18.54 -5.00
CA LEU A 23 4.01 -18.42 -3.55
C LEU A 23 5.37 -17.82 -3.20
N VAL A 24 6.45 -18.23 -3.86
CA VAL A 24 7.79 -17.66 -3.65
C VAL A 24 7.80 -16.16 -3.98
N LYS A 25 7.27 -15.77 -5.16
CA LYS A 25 7.18 -14.36 -5.56
C LYS A 25 6.32 -13.54 -4.60
N LEU A 26 5.21 -14.10 -4.13
CA LEU A 26 4.32 -13.42 -3.20
C LEU A 26 5.01 -13.22 -1.85
N ASN A 27 5.71 -14.24 -1.36
CA ASN A 27 6.46 -14.16 -0.11
C ASN A 27 7.62 -13.16 -0.20
N GLU A 28 8.30 -13.09 -1.34
CA GLU A 28 9.32 -12.06 -1.60
C GLU A 28 8.69 -10.65 -1.57
N LYS A 29 7.54 -10.45 -2.21
CA LYS A 29 6.81 -9.17 -2.13
C LYS A 29 6.38 -8.82 -0.71
N ILE A 30 5.91 -9.80 0.06
CA ILE A 30 5.54 -9.59 1.47
C ILE A 30 6.78 -9.14 2.24
N SER A 31 7.91 -9.83 2.10
CA SER A 31 9.15 -9.47 2.80
C SER A 31 9.65 -8.07 2.43
N ILE A 32 9.55 -7.67 1.16
CA ILE A 32 9.89 -6.31 0.72
C ILE A 32 8.96 -5.29 1.38
N LEU A 33 7.64 -5.51 1.31
CA LEU A 33 6.66 -4.59 1.88
C LEU A 33 6.74 -4.51 3.40
N GLU A 34 7.06 -5.61 4.09
CA GLU A 34 7.33 -5.61 5.54
C GLU A 34 8.57 -4.78 5.86
N GLY A 35 9.66 -4.94 5.11
CA GLY A 35 10.87 -4.14 5.26
C GLY A 35 10.64 -2.64 5.00
N GLU A 36 9.89 -2.30 3.95
CA GLU A 36 9.51 -0.91 3.65
C GLU A 36 8.64 -0.32 4.77
N ASN A 37 7.67 -1.08 5.28
CA ASN A 37 6.82 -0.65 6.39
C ASN A 37 7.63 -0.41 7.67
N GLU A 38 8.57 -1.31 8.00
CA GLU A 38 9.46 -1.14 9.15
C GLU A 38 10.34 0.12 9.00
N GLU A 39 10.88 0.37 7.81
CA GLU A 39 11.67 1.57 7.54
C GLU A 39 10.84 2.84 7.67
N ILE A 40 9.61 2.85 7.14
CA ILE A 40 8.67 3.97 7.27
C ILE A 40 8.36 4.22 8.75
N GLN A 41 8.01 3.17 9.50
CA GLN A 41 7.73 3.31 10.93
C GLN A 41 8.95 3.80 11.70
N ARG A 42 10.15 3.34 11.36
CA ARG A 42 11.38 3.85 11.99
C ARG A 42 11.58 5.33 11.71
N LYS A 43 11.47 5.76 10.45
CA LYS A 43 11.58 7.19 10.08
C LYS A 43 10.55 8.05 10.80
N LEU A 44 9.31 7.57 10.92
CA LEU A 44 8.27 8.25 11.68
C LEU A 44 8.61 8.32 13.17
N ASN A 45 9.08 7.22 13.78
CA ASN A 45 9.45 7.21 15.20
C ASN A 45 10.72 8.02 15.52
N ASP A 46 11.62 8.16 14.55
CA ASP A 46 12.84 8.98 14.68
C ASP A 46 12.54 10.49 14.53
N MET A 47 11.39 10.86 13.97
CA MET A 47 10.91 12.25 13.89
C MET A 47 10.16 12.60 15.18
N ASP A 48 10.42 13.79 15.73
CA ASP A 48 9.62 14.31 16.85
C ASP A 48 8.19 14.58 16.38
N ASP A 49 7.20 14.42 17.27
CA ASP A 49 5.78 14.67 16.99
C ASP A 49 5.52 16.06 16.38
N ASN A 50 6.35 17.05 16.71
CA ASN A 50 6.29 18.41 16.14
C ASN A 50 6.67 18.47 14.66
N ASP A 51 7.65 17.68 14.24
CA ASP A 51 8.12 17.63 12.84
C ASP A 51 7.09 16.90 11.97
N ILE A 52 6.47 15.84 12.51
CA ILE A 52 5.39 15.10 11.85
C ILE A 52 4.16 16.00 11.65
N SER A 53 3.75 16.72 12.71
CA SER A 53 2.60 17.64 12.65
C SER A 53 2.81 18.74 11.60
N SER A 54 4.02 19.30 11.54
CA SER A 54 4.35 20.36 10.58
C SER A 54 4.32 19.86 9.14
N TYR A 55 4.85 18.66 8.89
CA TYR A 55 4.80 18.02 7.58
C TYR A 55 3.36 17.72 7.14
N MET A 56 2.54 17.16 8.05
CA MET A 56 1.14 16.87 7.78
C MET A 56 0.32 18.13 7.47
N GLU A 57 0.57 19.23 8.19
CA GLU A 57 -0.07 20.52 7.94
C GLU A 57 0.28 21.05 6.54
N GLN A 58 1.56 20.97 6.14
CA GLN A 58 2.00 21.41 4.82
C GLN A 58 1.30 20.63 3.69
N VAL A 59 1.24 19.30 3.78
CA VAL A 59 0.59 18.46 2.77
C VAL A 59 -0.91 18.75 2.69
N ALA A 60 -1.58 18.95 3.83
CA ALA A 60 -3.01 19.27 3.86
C ALA A 60 -3.31 20.58 3.13
N LEU A 61 -2.45 21.59 3.28
CA LEU A 61 -2.61 22.90 2.66
C LEU A 61 -2.25 22.88 1.16
N GLU A 62 -1.13 22.27 0.79
CA GLU A 62 -0.58 22.32 -0.57
C GLU A 62 -1.28 21.37 -1.54
N GLU A 63 -1.59 20.14 -1.10
CA GLU A 63 -2.07 19.08 -2.00
C GLU A 63 -3.57 18.82 -1.84
N GLN A 64 -4.10 18.95 -0.63
CA GLN A 64 -5.48 18.59 -0.31
C GLN A 64 -6.43 19.80 -0.25
N GLY A 65 -5.91 21.02 -0.41
CA GLY A 65 -6.69 22.26 -0.46
C GLY A 65 -7.42 22.60 0.84
N TYR A 66 -6.93 22.07 1.97
CA TYR A 66 -7.48 22.39 3.29
C TYR A 66 -7.38 23.90 3.54
N ALA A 67 -8.29 24.41 4.36
CA ALA A 67 -8.22 25.79 4.82
C ALA A 67 -7.07 25.93 5.82
N TYR A 68 -6.43 27.11 5.83
CA TYR A 68 -5.48 27.42 6.89
C TYR A 68 -6.20 27.39 8.25
N PRO A 69 -5.52 27.00 9.35
CA PRO A 69 -6.16 26.88 10.67
C PRO A 69 -6.93 28.14 11.10
N ASP A 70 -6.47 29.32 10.69
CA ASP A 70 -7.06 30.61 11.00
C ASP A 70 -7.91 31.21 9.86
N GLU A 71 -8.13 30.48 8.76
CA GLU A 71 -8.87 30.96 7.59
C GLU A 71 -10.38 30.71 7.74
N ARG A 72 -11.17 31.79 7.76
CA ARG A 72 -12.64 31.69 7.65
C ARG A 72 -13.07 31.84 6.20
N ARG A 73 -13.61 30.77 5.62
CA ARG A 73 -14.26 30.79 4.30
C ARG A 73 -15.76 31.06 4.46
N PHE A 74 -16.24 32.14 3.86
CA PHE A 74 -17.67 32.45 3.79
C PHE A 74 -18.19 31.99 2.44
N TYR A 75 -19.13 31.04 2.45
CA TYR A 75 -19.83 30.61 1.24
C TYR A 75 -21.15 31.39 1.14
N ASP A 76 -21.39 32.00 -0.01
CA ASP A 76 -22.64 32.69 -0.28
C ASP A 76 -23.73 31.64 -0.58
N THR A 77 -24.57 31.37 0.42
CA THR A 77 -25.70 30.44 0.31
C THR A 77 -26.97 31.13 -0.21
N SER A 78 -26.90 32.37 -0.71
CA SER A 78 -28.08 33.10 -1.23
C SER A 78 -28.52 32.66 -2.62
N ARG A 79 -27.77 31.74 -3.24
CA ARG A 79 -28.04 31.19 -4.58
C ARG A 79 -28.35 29.69 -4.49
N ASP A 80 -29.38 29.33 -3.73
CA ASP A 80 -30.12 28.07 -3.87
C ASP A 80 -31.62 28.38 -3.97
#